data_AF-A0A965IS37-F1
#
_entry.id   AF-A0A965IS37-F1
#
_cell.length_a   1.000
_cell.length_b   1.000
_cell.length_c   1.000
_cell.angle_alpha   90.00
_cell.angle_beta   90.00
_cell.angle_gamma   90.00
#
_symmetry.space_group_name_H-M   'P 1'
#
loop_
_entity.id
_entity.type
_entity.pdbx_description
1 polymer ?
#
loop_
_entity_poly.entity_id
_entity_poly.type
_entity_poly.pdbx_seq_one_letter_code
_entity_poly.pdbx_strand_id
1 'polypeptide(L)'
;MKLYIQIENGQTVNHPAFEDNLLQAFGSILANWEPFVRVERPAPNVYEVLDSDEPTYEKIDGIWTDVWALRPMTQEEKSVKQQAAIDAFNAREQAENWAAWTLDEATCTMQPPIPHPKPDQTKLNQRIYTVWCGADNNWKDTPVRPEGEYKFDFFAWEWVPINV
;
A
#
# COMPACT_ATOMS: atom_id res chain seq x y z
N MET A 1 6.10 -26.32 8.02
CA MET A 1 7.40 -26.15 8.70
C MET A 1 7.11 -25.77 10.13
N LYS A 2 7.81 -26.36 11.12
CA LYS A 2 7.64 -25.99 12.53
C LYS A 2 8.73 -25.01 12.95
N LEU A 3 8.36 -24.04 13.76
CA LEU A 3 9.25 -23.05 14.35
C LEU A 3 9.23 -23.21 15.87
N TYR A 4 10.34 -22.86 16.49
CA TYR A 4 10.50 -22.82 17.93
C TYR A 4 11.22 -21.53 18.33
N ILE A 5 10.94 -21.03 19.52
CA ILE A 5 11.62 -19.88 20.11
C ILE A 5 12.26 -20.28 21.44
N GLN A 6 13.46 -19.76 21.71
CA GLN A 6 14.18 -20.06 22.95
C GLN A 6 13.70 -19.15 24.08
N ILE A 7 13.34 -19.78 25.21
CA ILE A 7 12.86 -19.12 26.42
C ILE A 7 13.82 -19.39 27.56
N GLU A 8 14.24 -18.34 28.27
CA GLU A 8 15.00 -18.47 29.52
C GLU A 8 14.36 -17.58 30.58
N ASN A 9 14.07 -18.15 31.75
CA ASN A 9 13.41 -17.44 32.86
C ASN A 9 12.11 -16.73 32.45
N GLY A 10 11.36 -17.31 31.50
CA GLY A 10 10.11 -16.76 30.99
C GLY A 10 10.26 -15.64 29.96
N GLN A 11 11.47 -15.35 29.48
CA GLN A 11 11.75 -14.33 28.47
C GLN A 11 12.34 -14.95 27.20
N THR A 12 12.03 -14.37 26.05
CA THR A 12 12.61 -14.79 24.77
C THR A 12 14.05 -14.30 24.68
N VAL A 13 14.99 -15.20 24.36
CA VAL A 13 16.42 -14.87 24.27
C VAL A 13 16.91 -14.80 22.83
N ASN A 14 16.28 -15.56 21.91
CA ASN A 14 16.65 -15.64 20.51
C ASN A 14 15.44 -15.49 19.59
N HIS A 15 15.70 -15.28 18.31
CA HIS A 15 14.67 -15.32 17.28
C HIS A 15 14.15 -16.74 17.02
N PRO A 16 12.92 -16.88 16.48
CA PRO A 16 12.38 -18.17 16.07
C PRO A 16 13.28 -18.90 15.06
N ALA A 17 13.51 -20.19 15.30
CA ALA A 17 14.31 -21.08 14.46
C ALA A 17 13.48 -22.26 13.95
N PHE A 18 13.83 -22.76 12.77
CA PHE A 18 13.21 -23.96 12.20
C PHE A 18 13.61 -25.21 12.98
N GLU A 19 12.67 -26.15 13.13
CA GLU A 19 12.89 -27.47 13.76
C GLU A 19 14.14 -28.16 13.18
N ASP A 20 14.28 -28.20 11.86
CA ASP A 20 15.40 -28.86 11.18
C ASP A 20 16.76 -28.23 11.54
N ASN A 21 16.82 -26.90 11.69
CA ASN A 21 18.06 -26.21 12.09
C ASN A 21 18.44 -26.58 13.53
N LEU A 22 17.46 -26.70 14.43
CA LEU A 22 17.69 -27.08 15.82
C LEU A 22 18.11 -28.54 15.93
N LEU A 23 17.48 -29.44 15.17
CA LEU A 23 17.85 -30.84 15.09
C LEU A 23 19.26 -31.01 14.52
N GLN A 24 19.63 -30.24 13.51
CA GLN A 24 20.98 -30.25 12.94
C GLN A 24 22.03 -29.75 13.94
N ALA A 25 21.72 -28.68 14.68
CA ALA A 25 22.66 -28.06 15.61
C ALA A 25 22.82 -28.84 16.93
N PHE A 26 21.73 -29.39 17.46
CA PHE A 26 21.67 -29.93 18.83
C PHE A 26 21.27 -31.42 18.89
N GLY A 27 20.90 -32.04 17.76
CA GLY A 27 20.42 -33.43 17.69
C GLY A 27 19.03 -33.66 18.29
N SER A 28 18.43 -32.64 18.91
CA SER A 28 17.11 -32.65 19.54
C SER A 28 16.59 -31.23 19.75
N ILE A 29 15.29 -31.07 20.02
CA ILE A 29 14.73 -29.79 20.47
C ILE A 29 14.90 -29.72 22.00
N LEU A 30 15.72 -28.79 22.48
CA LEU A 30 15.99 -28.65 23.92
C LEU A 30 14.73 -28.16 24.65
N ALA A 31 14.60 -28.51 25.95
CA ALA A 31 13.39 -28.23 26.73
C ALA A 31 13.04 -26.74 26.88
N ASN A 32 14.02 -25.85 26.71
CA ASN A 32 13.84 -24.41 26.74
C ASN A 32 13.44 -23.80 25.39
N TRP A 33 13.23 -24.63 24.36
CA TRP A 33 12.66 -24.20 23.08
C TRP A 33 11.17 -24.54 23.05
N GLU A 34 10.34 -23.52 22.93
CA GLU A 34 8.90 -23.65 22.89
C GLU A 34 8.36 -23.47 21.46
N PRO A 35 7.23 -24.10 21.10
CA PRO A 35 6.62 -23.91 19.77
C PRO A 35 6.32 -22.44 19.46
N PHE A 36 6.57 -22.05 18.21
CA PHE A 36 6.35 -20.71 17.71
C PHE A 36 5.52 -20.72 16.43
N VAL A 37 4.61 -19.75 16.29
CA VAL A 37 3.82 -19.52 15.08
C VAL A 37 4.07 -18.10 14.59
N ARG A 38 4.55 -17.98 13.35
CA ARG A 38 4.70 -16.68 12.71
C ARG A 38 3.33 -16.09 12.38
N VAL A 39 3.13 -14.81 12.72
CA VAL A 39 1.97 -14.03 12.29
C VAL A 39 2.45 -13.00 11.28
N GLU A 40 1.75 -12.95 10.16
CA GLU A 40 2.08 -12.03 9.06
C GLU A 40 2.01 -10.58 9.54
N ARG A 41 3.00 -9.77 9.12
CA ARG A 41 3.03 -8.34 9.39
C ARG A 41 1.75 -7.71 8.81
N PRO A 42 0.88 -7.07 9.62
CA PRO A 42 -0.35 -6.51 9.11
C PRO A 42 -0.05 -5.29 8.23
N ALA A 43 -0.90 -5.08 7.22
CA ALA A 43 -0.92 -3.84 6.47
C ALA A 43 -1.66 -2.78 7.31
N PRO A 44 -1.02 -1.65 7.69
CA PRO A 44 -1.72 -0.59 8.42
C PRO A 44 -2.85 0.03 7.58
N ASN A 45 -3.95 0.44 8.23
CA ASN A 45 -4.96 1.27 7.57
C ASN A 45 -4.39 2.65 7.17
N VAL A 46 -5.20 3.45 6.46
CA VAL A 46 -4.82 4.77 5.94
C VAL A 46 -4.17 5.66 7.01
N TYR A 47 -4.68 5.62 8.25
CA TYR A 47 -4.16 6.43 9.36
C TYR A 47 -3.68 5.60 10.54
N GLU A 48 -3.09 4.45 10.24
CA GLU A 48 -2.36 3.65 11.22
C GLU A 48 -0.90 3.54 10.82
N VAL A 49 -0.07 3.33 11.83
CA VAL A 49 1.34 2.98 11.65
C VAL A 49 1.66 1.80 12.55
N LEU A 50 2.67 1.04 12.15
CA LEU A 50 3.31 0.10 13.04
C LEU A 50 4.18 0.88 14.02
N ASP A 51 4.15 0.49 15.28
CA ASP A 51 5.01 1.09 16.30
C ASP A 51 6.49 0.70 16.10
N SER A 52 6.74 -0.42 15.42
CA SER A 52 8.06 -0.98 15.17
C SER A 52 8.08 -1.74 13.84
N ASP A 53 9.25 -1.77 13.19
CA ASP A 53 9.49 -2.62 12.02
C ASP A 53 9.69 -4.10 12.37
N GLU A 54 9.95 -4.39 13.65
CA GLU A 54 10.11 -5.73 14.21
C GLU A 54 8.94 -6.06 15.15
N PRO A 55 8.43 -7.31 15.14
CA PRO A 55 7.39 -7.73 16.07
C PRO A 55 7.95 -7.94 17.47
N THR A 56 7.08 -7.82 18.48
CA THR A 56 7.36 -8.41 19.79
C THR A 56 6.98 -9.89 19.78
N TYR A 57 7.60 -10.68 20.65
CA TYR A 57 7.24 -12.07 20.82
C TYR A 57 6.44 -12.24 22.09
N GLU A 58 5.22 -12.77 21.97
CA GLU A 58 4.32 -12.95 23.11
C GLU A 58 3.68 -14.33 23.08
N LYS A 59 3.26 -14.81 24.25
CA LYS A 59 2.62 -16.11 24.40
C LYS A 59 1.10 -15.92 24.46
N ILE A 60 0.41 -16.31 23.41
CA ILE A 60 -1.05 -16.22 23.27
C ILE A 60 -1.60 -17.65 23.27
N ASP A 61 -2.52 -17.94 24.19
CA ASP A 61 -3.13 -19.27 24.35
C ASP A 61 -2.12 -20.43 24.43
N GLY A 62 -0.97 -20.17 25.06
CA GLY A 62 0.09 -21.16 25.29
C GLY A 62 1.09 -21.35 24.15
N ILE A 63 0.95 -20.61 23.03
CA ILE A 63 1.87 -20.66 21.88
C ILE A 63 2.54 -19.29 21.73
N TRP A 64 3.85 -19.29 21.48
CA TRP A 64 4.57 -18.05 21.20
C TRP A 64 4.33 -17.59 19.76
N THR A 65 4.14 -16.28 19.57
CA THR A 65 3.83 -15.71 18.27
C THR A 65 4.38 -14.30 18.09
N ASP A 66 4.43 -13.82 16.84
CA ASP A 66 4.69 -12.42 16.55
C ASP A 66 3.48 -11.57 16.95
N VAL A 67 3.72 -10.48 17.65
CA VAL A 67 2.73 -9.45 17.95
C VAL A 67 3.18 -8.16 17.29
N TRP A 68 2.32 -7.63 16.43
CA TRP A 68 2.54 -6.41 15.68
C TRP A 68 1.68 -5.30 16.27
N ALA A 69 2.30 -4.38 17.01
CA ALA A 69 1.60 -3.24 17.58
C ALA A 69 1.32 -2.20 16.49
N LEU A 70 0.04 -1.93 16.29
CA LEU A 70 -0.47 -0.84 15.46
C LEU A 70 -0.98 0.26 16.37
N ARG A 71 -0.74 1.50 15.97
CA ARG A 71 -1.35 2.67 16.60
C ARG A 71 -1.98 3.59 15.57
N PRO A 72 -2.99 4.38 15.96
CA PRO A 72 -3.43 5.48 15.14
C PRO A 72 -2.30 6.51 14.95
N MET A 73 -2.25 7.11 13.77
CA MET A 73 -1.44 8.29 13.53
C MET A 73 -1.87 9.45 14.44
N THR A 74 -0.92 10.25 14.90
CA THR A 74 -1.20 11.52 15.56
C THR A 74 -1.80 12.52 14.56
N GLN A 75 -2.36 13.63 15.05
CA GLN A 75 -2.93 14.64 14.17
C GLN A 75 -1.86 15.28 13.26
N GLU A 76 -0.63 15.42 13.75
CA GLU A 76 0.51 15.94 13.01
C GLU A 76 0.91 14.97 11.89
N GLU A 77 1.03 13.67 12.20
CA GLU A 77 1.34 12.63 11.20
C GLU A 77 0.25 12.55 10.11
N LYS A 78 -1.03 12.65 10.50
CA LYS A 78 -2.15 12.72 9.55
C LYS A 78 -2.03 13.92 8.61
N SER A 79 -1.77 15.10 9.17
CA SER A 79 -1.63 16.34 8.40
C SER A 79 -0.47 16.25 7.40
N VAL A 80 0.68 15.71 7.83
CA VAL A 80 1.83 15.46 6.95
C VAL A 80 1.49 14.49 5.83
N LYS A 81 0.78 13.40 6.14
CA LYS A 81 0.37 12.40 5.14
C LYS A 81 -0.62 12.97 4.12
N GLN A 82 -1.59 13.75 4.58
CA GLN A 82 -2.56 14.43 3.72
C GLN A 82 -1.88 15.45 2.81
N GLN A 83 -0.96 16.26 3.36
CA GLN A 83 -0.19 17.22 2.56
C GLN A 83 0.68 16.52 1.53
N ALA A 84 1.35 15.42 1.89
CA ALA A 84 2.14 14.64 0.94
C ALA A 84 1.29 14.06 -0.21
N ALA A 85 0.05 13.65 0.06
CA ALA A 85 -0.88 13.20 -0.98
C ALA A 85 -1.26 14.34 -1.95
N ILE A 86 -1.52 15.53 -1.41
CA ILE A 86 -1.81 16.74 -2.20
C ILE A 86 -0.60 17.13 -3.04
N ASP A 87 0.59 17.19 -2.43
CA ASP A 87 1.84 17.57 -3.10
C ASP A 87 2.17 16.61 -4.23
N ALA A 88 2.09 15.30 -3.98
CA ALA A 88 2.33 14.28 -5.01
C ALA A 88 1.30 14.34 -6.15
N PHE A 89 0.06 14.73 -5.87
CA PHE A 89 -0.96 14.93 -6.89
C PHE A 89 -0.68 16.17 -7.74
N ASN A 90 -0.27 17.27 -7.10
CA ASN A 90 0.04 18.54 -7.76
C ASN A 90 1.41 18.51 -8.49
N ALA A 91 2.27 17.55 -8.20
CA ALA A 91 3.54 17.35 -8.90
C ALA A 91 3.42 16.63 -10.26
N ARG A 92 2.21 16.20 -10.65
CA ARG A 92 1.96 15.51 -11.93
C ARG A 92 2.13 16.45 -13.12
N GLU A 93 2.52 15.89 -14.27
CA GLU A 93 2.54 16.64 -15.53
C GLU A 93 1.12 17.15 -15.85
N GLN A 94 0.99 18.43 -16.21
CA GLN A 94 -0.30 19.09 -16.48
C GLN A 94 -1.24 19.10 -15.25
N ALA A 95 -0.69 19.30 -14.05
CA ALA A 95 -1.40 19.35 -12.77
C ALA A 95 -2.66 20.25 -12.79
N GLU A 96 -2.61 21.32 -13.58
CA GLU A 96 -3.69 22.29 -13.77
C GLU A 96 -4.97 21.63 -14.28
N ASN A 97 -4.87 20.50 -14.99
CA ASN A 97 -6.02 19.73 -15.45
C ASN A 97 -6.87 19.17 -14.30
N TRP A 98 -6.31 19.00 -13.10
CA TRP A 98 -7.00 18.43 -11.96
C TRP A 98 -7.24 19.43 -10.82
N ALA A 99 -7.16 20.73 -11.07
CA ALA A 99 -7.29 21.77 -10.06
C ALA A 99 -8.62 21.75 -9.27
N ALA A 100 -9.68 21.15 -9.83
CA ALA A 100 -10.98 21.00 -9.17
C ALA A 100 -11.08 19.77 -8.23
N TRP A 101 -10.03 18.94 -8.16
CA TRP A 101 -10.03 17.74 -7.32
C TRP A 101 -9.75 18.11 -5.86
N THR A 102 -10.40 17.42 -4.94
CA THR A 102 -10.28 17.66 -3.49
C THR A 102 -9.80 16.40 -2.79
N LEU A 103 -9.05 16.56 -1.71
CA LEU A 103 -8.66 15.42 -0.89
C LEU A 103 -9.87 14.85 -0.14
N ASP A 104 -10.11 13.55 -0.28
CA ASP A 104 -10.95 12.81 0.67
C ASP A 104 -10.08 12.45 1.87
N GLU A 105 -10.32 13.12 2.99
CA GLU A 105 -9.59 12.93 4.24
C GLU A 105 -9.84 11.57 4.90
N ALA A 106 -10.88 10.81 4.52
CA ALA A 106 -11.10 9.49 5.11
C ALA A 106 -10.18 8.44 4.46
N THR A 107 -9.96 8.56 3.15
CA THR A 107 -9.16 7.63 2.36
C THR A 107 -7.76 8.16 2.03
N CYS A 108 -7.48 9.43 2.31
CA CYS A 108 -6.26 10.15 1.93
C CYS A 108 -5.98 10.10 0.42
N THR A 109 -7.04 10.21 -0.40
CA THR A 109 -6.94 10.17 -1.86
C THR A 109 -7.60 11.38 -2.49
N MET A 110 -7.02 11.90 -3.57
CA MET A 110 -7.62 13.00 -4.32
C MET A 110 -8.83 12.50 -5.12
N GLN A 111 -9.97 13.13 -4.93
CA GLN A 111 -11.24 12.78 -5.57
C GLN A 111 -11.64 13.82 -6.61
N PRO A 112 -12.15 13.36 -7.76
CA PRO A 112 -12.78 14.25 -8.74
C PRO A 112 -14.10 14.81 -8.18
N PRO A 113 -14.52 16.01 -8.60
CA PRO A 113 -15.80 16.57 -8.18
C PRO A 113 -17.00 15.81 -8.78
N ILE A 114 -16.80 15.08 -9.88
CA ILE A 114 -17.79 14.20 -10.50
C ILE A 114 -17.24 12.78 -10.46
N PRO A 115 -17.99 11.79 -9.91
CA PRO A 115 -17.55 10.40 -9.89
C PRO A 115 -17.19 9.88 -11.28
N HIS A 116 -16.13 9.08 -11.36
CA HIS A 116 -15.71 8.48 -12.62
C HIS A 116 -16.82 7.56 -13.17
N PRO A 117 -17.22 7.71 -14.45
CA PRO A 117 -18.19 6.80 -15.04
C PRO A 117 -17.66 5.37 -15.06
N LYS A 118 -18.56 4.40 -14.98
CA LYS A 118 -18.19 2.98 -15.08
C LYS A 118 -17.46 2.71 -16.39
N PRO A 119 -16.44 1.82 -16.41
CA PRO A 119 -15.75 1.45 -17.63
C PRO A 119 -16.71 0.93 -18.71
N ASP A 120 -16.59 1.48 -19.91
CA ASP A 120 -17.30 1.04 -21.10
C ASP A 120 -16.39 0.11 -21.93
N GLN A 121 -16.69 -1.18 -21.91
CA GLN A 121 -15.86 -2.18 -22.59
C GLN A 121 -15.84 -1.99 -24.12
N THR A 122 -16.91 -1.47 -24.72
CA THR A 122 -16.96 -1.22 -26.16
C THR A 122 -15.98 -0.12 -26.55
N LYS A 123 -15.92 0.97 -25.76
CA LYS A 123 -14.92 2.05 -25.95
C LYS A 123 -13.50 1.56 -25.71
N LEU A 124 -13.28 0.80 -24.64
CA LEU A 124 -11.96 0.24 -24.32
C LEU A 124 -11.44 -0.68 -25.44
N ASN A 125 -12.31 -1.50 -26.03
CA ASN A 125 -11.96 -2.35 -27.18
C ASN A 125 -11.56 -1.52 -28.42
N GLN A 126 -12.11 -0.32 -28.56
CA GLN A 126 -11.73 0.66 -29.59
C GLN A 126 -10.55 1.55 -29.16
N ARG A 127 -9.95 1.29 -27.99
CA ARG A 127 -8.85 2.09 -27.42
C ARG A 127 -9.22 3.55 -27.19
N ILE A 128 -10.49 3.78 -26.85
CA ILE A 128 -11.02 5.06 -26.38
C ILE A 128 -11.10 4.99 -24.86
N TYR A 129 -10.56 6.00 -24.19
CA TYR A 129 -10.54 6.08 -22.74
C TYR A 129 -11.37 7.27 -22.28
N THR A 130 -12.06 7.13 -21.15
CA THR A 130 -12.77 8.24 -20.52
C THR A 130 -11.91 8.83 -19.42
N VAL A 131 -11.40 10.05 -19.64
CA VAL A 131 -10.43 10.74 -18.77
C VAL A 131 -10.94 12.13 -18.37
N TRP A 132 -10.40 12.68 -17.29
CA TRP A 132 -10.83 13.98 -16.76
C TRP A 132 -10.32 15.12 -17.65
N CYS A 133 -11.22 16.02 -18.04
CA CYS A 133 -10.89 17.27 -18.72
C CYS A 133 -11.11 18.44 -17.76
N GLY A 134 -10.02 19.04 -17.29
CA GLY A 134 -10.05 20.18 -16.37
C GLY A 134 -10.66 21.43 -16.98
N ALA A 135 -10.47 21.66 -18.28
CA ALA A 135 -11.07 22.79 -18.99
C ALA A 135 -12.60 22.76 -18.94
N ASP A 136 -13.18 21.57 -19.08
CA ASP A 136 -14.64 21.38 -19.08
C ASP A 136 -15.18 20.96 -17.71
N ASN A 137 -14.30 20.72 -16.73
CA ASN A 137 -14.61 20.10 -15.44
C ASN A 137 -15.52 18.87 -15.58
N ASN A 138 -15.18 17.97 -16.51
CA ASN A 138 -15.99 16.79 -16.78
C ASN A 138 -15.15 15.63 -17.35
N TRP A 139 -15.73 14.43 -17.31
CA TRP A 139 -15.20 13.23 -17.95
C TRP A 139 -15.48 13.25 -19.44
N LYS A 140 -14.43 13.08 -20.26
CA LYS A 140 -14.53 13.08 -21.72
C LYS A 140 -13.79 11.89 -22.30
N ASP A 141 -14.29 11.45 -23.44
CA ASP A 141 -13.63 10.41 -24.22
C ASP A 141 -12.42 11.00 -24.97
N THR A 142 -11.31 10.28 -24.93
CA THR A 142 -10.15 10.56 -25.77
C THR A 142 -10.47 10.21 -27.23
N PRO A 143 -9.74 10.77 -28.20
CA PRO A 143 -9.60 10.14 -29.51
C PRO A 143 -9.10 8.69 -29.39
N VAL A 144 -9.27 7.89 -30.44
CA VAL A 144 -8.74 6.51 -30.51
C VAL A 144 -7.23 6.55 -30.31
N ARG A 145 -6.73 5.81 -29.31
CA ARG A 145 -5.30 5.74 -29.04
C ARG A 145 -4.56 5.02 -30.17
N PRO A 146 -3.53 5.64 -30.79
CA PRO A 146 -2.71 5.00 -31.81
C PRO A 146 -1.92 3.80 -31.27
N GLU A 147 -1.50 2.87 -32.14
CA GLU A 147 -0.52 1.82 -31.79
C GLU A 147 0.86 2.40 -31.47
N GLY A 148 1.55 1.85 -30.47
CA GLY A 148 2.86 2.30 -30.03
C GLY A 148 2.86 3.08 -28.70
N GLU A 149 3.98 3.77 -28.46
CA GLU A 149 4.23 4.55 -27.24
C GLU A 149 3.76 6.00 -27.42
N TYR A 150 2.68 6.34 -26.73
CA TYR A 150 2.05 7.66 -26.76
C TYR A 150 1.69 8.07 -25.33
N LYS A 151 1.81 9.36 -25.05
CA LYS A 151 1.21 10.01 -23.88
C LYS A 151 0.01 10.84 -24.31
N PHE A 152 -0.92 11.10 -23.40
CA PHE A 152 -2.07 11.96 -23.68
C PHE A 152 -1.76 13.38 -23.23
N ASP A 153 -1.91 14.35 -24.13
CA ASP A 153 -1.86 15.77 -23.80
C ASP A 153 -3.28 16.22 -23.45
N PHE A 154 -3.51 16.54 -22.18
CA PHE A 154 -4.83 16.98 -21.67
C PHE A 154 -5.20 18.39 -22.13
N PHE A 155 -4.23 19.24 -22.49
CA PHE A 155 -4.50 20.59 -22.96
C PHE A 155 -4.87 20.60 -24.45
N ALA A 156 -4.14 19.84 -25.27
CA ALA A 156 -4.43 19.68 -26.69
C ALA A 156 -5.54 18.63 -26.94
N TRP A 157 -5.85 17.80 -25.93
CA TRP A 157 -6.81 16.70 -26.00
C TRP A 157 -6.48 15.66 -27.08
N GLU A 158 -5.19 15.33 -27.22
CA GLU A 158 -4.68 14.43 -28.26
C GLU A 158 -3.58 13.48 -27.75
N TRP A 159 -3.30 12.44 -28.54
CA TRP A 159 -2.21 11.50 -28.27
C TRP A 159 -0.92 12.01 -28.92
N VAL A 160 0.11 12.21 -28.11
CA VAL A 160 1.44 12.67 -28.55
C VAL A 160 2.44 11.52 -28.45
N PRO A 161 3.22 11.22 -29.52
CA PRO A 161 4.20 10.15 -29.49
C PRO A 161 5.28 10.42 -28.43
N ILE A 162 5.68 9.38 -27.71
CA ILE A 162 6.83 9.46 -26.80
C ILE A 162 8.07 9.22 -27.66
N ASN A 163 8.81 10.29 -27.94
CA ASN A 163 10.11 10.17 -28.58
C ASN A 163 11.10 9.67 -27.53
N VAL A 164 11.47 8.40 -27.60
CA VAL A 164 12.56 7.80 -26.81
C VAL A 164 13.91 8.17 -27.42
#